data_AF-A0A8T2N7X6-F1
#
_entry.id   AF-A0A8T2N7X6-F1
#
_cell.length_a   1.000
_cell.length_b   1.000
_cell.length_c   1.000
_cell.angle_alpha   90.00
_cell.angle_beta   90.00
_cell.angle_gamma   90.00
#
_symmetry.space_group_name_H-M   'P 1'
#
loop_
_entity.id
_entity.type
_entity.pdbx_description
1 polymer ?
#
loop_
_entity_poly.entity_id
_entity_poly.type
_entity_poly.pdbx_seq_one_letter_code
_entity_poly.pdbx_strand_id
1 'polypeptide(L)'
;MTVPIVTVVCMDEARSALSRDVTVAYYMPLQWQAHPPRPLDPDITMQEWPATVIYSRSFSGVTNERSILIEMNGLAEVLGSPRVRLRDPFIVASYSSPATANRHNEIWFLEQL
;
A
#
# COMPACT_ATOMS: atom_id res chain seq x y z
N MET A 1 11.72 -14.03 3.28
CA MET A 1 11.00 -12.75 3.07
C MET A 1 9.83 -13.01 2.17
N THR A 2 8.72 -12.32 2.41
CA THR A 2 7.48 -12.42 1.63
C THR A 2 7.35 -11.20 0.72
N VAL A 3 6.59 -11.36 -0.37
CA VAL A 3 6.20 -10.28 -1.27
C VAL A 3 4.67 -10.29 -1.40
N PRO A 4 4.04 -9.13 -1.70
CA PRO A 4 4.65 -7.80 -1.82
C PRO A 4 5.06 -7.21 -0.46
N ILE A 5 6.00 -6.25 -0.50
CA ILE A 5 6.17 -5.28 0.59
C ILE A 5 5.13 -4.21 0.35
N VAL A 6 4.31 -3.90 1.36
CA VAL A 6 3.25 -2.92 1.24
C VAL A 6 3.60 -1.65 1.99
N THR A 7 3.40 -0.50 1.35
CA THR A 7 3.50 0.81 1.99
C THR A 7 2.11 1.42 2.04
N VAL A 8 1.59 1.62 3.24
CA VAL A 8 0.34 2.31 3.52
C VAL A 8 0.62 3.81 3.50
N VAL A 9 -0.09 4.53 2.64
CA VAL A 9 0.08 5.96 2.40
C VAL A 9 -1.27 6.65 2.56
N CYS A 10 -1.24 7.85 3.15
CA CYS A 10 -2.40 8.72 3.32
C CYS A 10 -2.12 10.08 2.67
N MET A 11 -3.15 10.88 2.43
CA MET A 11 -2.97 12.30 2.19
C MET A 11 -2.67 13.04 3.49
N ASP A 12 -2.07 14.23 3.38
CA ASP A 12 -1.95 15.18 4.49
C ASP A 12 -3.32 15.69 4.97
N GLU A 13 -3.34 16.38 6.11
CA GLU A 13 -4.58 16.93 6.69
C GLU A 13 -5.32 17.87 5.73
N ALA A 14 -4.56 18.63 4.92
CA ALA A 14 -5.08 19.55 3.91
C ALA A 14 -5.57 18.84 2.64
N ARG A 15 -5.34 17.52 2.52
CA ARG A 15 -5.61 16.69 1.33
C ARG A 15 -5.00 17.25 0.05
N SER A 16 -3.84 17.88 0.18
CA SER A 16 -3.12 18.57 -0.89
C SER A 16 -1.88 17.80 -1.38
N ALA A 17 -1.29 16.97 -0.52
CA ALA A 17 -0.09 16.20 -0.79
C ALA A 17 -0.12 14.85 -0.08
N LEU A 18 0.86 13.98 -0.38
CA LEU A 18 1.04 12.74 0.38
C LEU A 18 1.57 13.04 1.78
N SER A 19 1.02 12.36 2.78
CA SER A 19 1.59 12.35 4.12
C SER A 19 3.00 11.75 4.09
N ARG A 20 3.89 12.33 4.91
CA ARG A 20 5.23 11.77 5.15
C ARG A 20 5.21 10.61 6.13
N ASP A 21 4.16 10.51 6.94
CA ASP A 21 3.95 9.42 7.88
C ASP A 21 3.35 8.25 7.10
N VAL A 22 4.20 7.25 6.82
CA VAL A 22 3.84 6.05 6.07
C VAL A 22 4.14 4.81 6.92
N THR A 23 3.33 3.77 6.74
CA THR A 23 3.56 2.47 7.38
C THR A 23 4.08 1.48 6.34
N VAL A 24 5.22 0.86 6.58
CA VAL A 24 5.71 -0.25 5.77
C VAL A 24 5.35 -1.56 6.48
N ALA A 25 4.63 -2.45 5.79
CA ALA A 25 4.24 -3.74 6.33
C ALA A 25 4.70 -4.91 5.45
N TYR A 26 4.87 -6.05 6.10
CA TYR A 26 5.27 -7.30 5.49
C TYR A 26 4.24 -8.36 5.85
N TYR A 27 3.91 -9.22 4.89
CA TYR A 27 3.05 -10.35 5.17
C TYR A 27 3.79 -11.38 6.04
N MET A 28 3.24 -11.73 7.19
CA MET A 28 3.77 -12.78 8.04
C MET A 28 3.42 -14.16 7.45
N PRO A 29 4.40 -15.06 7.19
CA PRO A 29 4.11 -16.41 6.72
C PRO A 29 3.18 -17.19 7.67
N LEU A 30 2.29 -18.01 7.11
CA LEU A 30 1.26 -18.76 7.84
C LEU A 30 1.79 -19.53 9.06
N GLN A 31 2.97 -20.15 8.95
CA GLN A 31 3.60 -20.90 10.04
C GLN A 31 3.86 -20.09 11.32
N TRP A 32 3.93 -18.76 11.22
CA TRP A 32 4.15 -17.86 12.34
C TRP A 32 2.88 -17.13 12.80
N GLN A 33 1.80 -17.12 12.01
CA GLN A 33 0.62 -16.32 12.33
C GLN A 33 -0.12 -16.78 13.58
N ALA A 34 -0.11 -18.07 13.89
CA ALA A 34 -0.72 -18.58 15.12
C ALA A 34 0.04 -18.15 16.39
N HIS A 35 1.35 -17.94 16.28
CA HIS A 35 2.24 -17.56 17.39
C HIS A 35 3.28 -16.55 16.88
N PRO A 36 2.88 -15.29 16.63
CA PRO A 36 3.77 -14.31 16.06
C PRO A 36 4.94 -14.03 17.02
N PRO A 37 6.20 -13.98 16.53
CA PRO A 37 7.33 -13.65 17.37
C PRO A 37 7.19 -12.22 17.90
N ARG A 38 7.52 -12.00 19.17
CA ARG A 38 7.46 -10.67 19.78
C ARG A 38 8.52 -9.75 19.15
N PRO A 39 8.14 -8.59 18.58
CA PRO A 39 9.11 -7.59 18.13
C PRO A 39 9.93 -7.06 19.31
N LEU A 40 11.24 -6.89 19.10
CA LEU A 40 12.14 -6.24 20.06
C LEU A 40 12.20 -4.73 19.87
N ASP A 41 11.98 -4.28 18.63
CA ASP A 41 11.89 -2.88 18.27
C ASP A 41 10.48 -2.36 18.61
N PRO A 42 10.34 -1.30 19.43
CA PRO A 42 9.04 -0.75 19.81
C PRO A 42 8.27 -0.14 18.65
N ASP A 43 8.93 0.25 17.56
CA ASP A 43 8.27 0.85 16.39
C ASP A 43 7.65 -0.22 15.47
N ILE A 44 7.93 -1.50 15.73
CA ILE A 44 7.37 -2.62 14.98
C ILE A 44 6.14 -3.17 15.72
N THR A 45 5.00 -3.09 15.06
CA THR A 45 3.73 -3.62 15.57
C THR A 45 3.24 -4.79 14.72
N MET A 46 2.52 -5.72 15.35
CA MET A 46 1.78 -6.76 14.64
C MET A 46 0.38 -6.24 14.34
N GLN A 47 -0.04 -6.34 13.07
CA GLN A 47 -1.35 -5.90 12.61
C GLN A 47 -2.11 -7.08 12.01
N GLU A 48 -3.38 -7.22 12.39
CA GLU A 48 -4.31 -8.13 11.73
C GLU A 48 -5.10 -7.34 10.69
N TRP A 49 -5.06 -7.80 9.45
CA TRP A 49 -5.79 -7.18 8.34
C TRP A 49 -7.00 -8.06 8.02
N PRO A 50 -8.24 -7.54 8.16
CA PRO A 50 -9.44 -8.32 7.88
C PRO A 50 -9.54 -8.63 6.39
N ALA A 51 -10.28 -9.69 6.05
CA ALA A 51 -10.64 -9.98 4.68
C ALA A 51 -11.28 -8.75 4.03
N THR A 52 -10.68 -8.26 2.95
CA THR A 52 -11.01 -6.98 2.33
C THR A 52 -10.99 -7.16 0.81
N VAL A 53 -11.92 -6.50 0.11
CA VAL A 53 -11.88 -6.38 -1.35
C VAL A 53 -10.94 -5.24 -1.70
N ILE A 54 -10.03 -5.48 -2.63
CA ILE A 54 -9.12 -4.45 -3.14
C ILE A 54 -9.34 -4.25 -4.63
N TYR A 55 -9.18 -3.00 -5.06
CA TYR A 55 -9.07 -2.63 -6.46
C TYR A 55 -7.61 -2.27 -6.72
N SER A 56 -6.96 -2.95 -7.66
CA SER A 56 -5.54 -2.74 -7.94
C SER A 56 -5.29 -2.24 -9.36
N ARG A 57 -4.22 -1.45 -9.52
CA ARG A 57 -3.67 -1.06 -10.82
C ARG A 57 -2.16 -1.26 -10.80
N SER A 58 -1.66 -2.05 -11.74
CA SER A 58 -0.22 -2.30 -11.89
C SER A 58 0.48 -1.16 -12.61
N PHE A 59 1.71 -0.88 -12.20
CA PHE A 59 2.57 0.10 -12.84
C PHE A 59 4.05 -0.28 -12.70
N SER A 60 4.88 0.28 -13.59
CA SER A 60 6.31 0.00 -13.63
C SER A 60 7.17 1.22 -13.32
N GLY A 61 8.40 0.98 -12.88
CA GLY A 61 9.41 2.02 -12.70
C GLY A 61 9.57 2.48 -11.25
N VAL A 62 10.08 3.70 -11.08
CA VAL A 62 10.43 4.24 -9.76
C VAL A 62 9.18 4.67 -9.00
N THR A 63 9.06 4.18 -7.77
CA THR A 63 7.99 4.59 -6.85
C THR A 63 8.40 5.85 -6.10
N ASN A 64 7.85 6.98 -6.50
CA ASN A 64 7.93 8.28 -5.83
C ASN A 64 6.55 8.94 -5.75
N GLU A 65 6.43 10.03 -4.99
CA GLU A 65 5.17 10.76 -4.79
C GLU A 65 4.43 11.06 -6.11
N ARG A 66 5.13 11.55 -7.12
CA ARG A 66 4.53 11.84 -8.43
C ARG A 66 3.95 10.59 -9.10
N SER A 67 4.71 9.50 -9.14
CA SER A 67 4.23 8.23 -9.74
C SER A 67 3.03 7.66 -8.97
N ILE A 68 3.03 7.75 -7.64
CA ILE A 68 1.94 7.28 -6.79
C ILE A 68 0.67 8.08 -7.10
N LEU A 69 0.75 9.41 -7.15
CA LEU A 69 -0.40 10.26 -7.45
C LEU A 69 -0.95 10.01 -8.88
N ILE A 70 -0.08 9.78 -9.87
CA ILE A 70 -0.51 9.46 -11.24
C ILE A 70 -1.31 8.16 -11.26
N GLU A 71 -0.78 7.08 -10.67
CA GLU A 71 -1.43 5.77 -10.72
C GLU A 71 -2.68 5.71 -9.85
N MET A 72 -2.65 6.40 -8.70
CA MET A 72 -3.82 6.61 -7.84
C MET A 72 -4.96 7.29 -8.61
N ASN A 73 -4.69 8.43 -9.25
CA ASN A 73 -5.70 9.13 -10.04
C ASN A 73 -6.18 8.29 -11.24
N GLY A 74 -5.27 7.56 -11.90
CA GLY A 74 -5.61 6.66 -12.99
C GLY A 74 -6.49 5.48 -12.57
N LEU A 75 -6.31 4.94 -11.36
CA LEU A 75 -7.21 3.92 -10.81
C LEU A 75 -8.58 4.54 -10.46
N ALA A 76 -8.61 5.72 -9.84
CA ALA A 76 -9.85 6.42 -9.50
C ALA A 76 -10.70 6.75 -10.74
N GLU A 77 -10.06 7.17 -11.84
CA GLU A 77 -10.72 7.46 -13.11
C GLU A 77 -11.39 6.21 -13.70
N VAL A 78 -10.67 5.08 -13.75
CA VAL A 78 -11.20 3.80 -14.28
C VAL A 78 -12.37 3.28 -13.46
N LEU A 79 -12.35 3.47 -12.14
CA LEU A 79 -13.44 3.06 -11.25
C LEU A 79 -14.69 3.96 -11.38
N GLY A 80 -14.61 5.10 -12.08
CA GLY A 80 -15.75 5.92 -12.47
C GLY A 80 -16.60 6.48 -11.31
N SER A 81 -16.08 6.52 -10.08
CA SER A 81 -16.92 6.66 -8.88
C SER A 81 -16.61 7.92 -8.06
N PRO A 82 -17.58 8.83 -7.89
CA PRO A 82 -17.53 9.90 -6.87
C PRO A 82 -17.58 9.38 -5.42
N ARG A 83 -17.93 8.10 -5.19
CA ARG A 83 -17.87 7.44 -3.88
C ARG A 83 -16.46 6.93 -3.57
N VAL A 84 -15.66 6.64 -4.60
CA VAL A 84 -14.20 6.45 -4.54
C VAL A 84 -13.51 7.81 -4.66
N ARG A 85 -14.04 8.83 -3.95
CA ARG A 85 -13.24 10.00 -3.58
C ARG A 85 -12.14 9.48 -2.65
N LEU A 86 -11.02 9.05 -3.24
CA LEU A 86 -9.70 8.85 -2.63
C LEU A 86 -9.79 8.78 -1.10
N ARG A 87 -10.33 7.64 -0.63
CA ARG A 87 -10.43 7.40 0.80
C ARG A 87 -9.10 6.82 1.21
N ASP A 88 -8.32 7.64 1.87
CA ASP A 88 -7.11 7.22 2.55
C ASP A 88 -7.46 6.19 3.64
N PRO A 89 -6.60 5.19 3.88
CA PRO A 89 -5.30 4.99 3.23
C PRO A 89 -5.40 4.28 1.87
N PHE A 90 -4.41 4.51 1.01
CA PHE A 90 -4.10 3.67 -0.16
C PHE A 90 -2.80 2.90 0.07
N ILE A 91 -2.61 1.84 -0.70
CA ILE A 91 -1.45 0.96 -0.54
C ILE A 91 -0.63 0.92 -1.82
N VAL A 92 0.67 1.07 -1.67
CA VAL A 92 1.64 0.74 -2.71
C VAL A 92 2.22 -0.65 -2.42
N ALA A 93 1.96 -1.61 -3.29
CA ALA A 93 2.52 -2.96 -3.21
C ALA A 93 3.72 -3.09 -4.15
N SER A 94 4.90 -3.39 -3.59
CA SER A 94 6.16 -3.54 -4.32
C SER A 94 6.61 -5.00 -4.32
N TYR A 95 6.79 -5.58 -5.50
CA TYR A 95 7.12 -7.00 -5.67
C TYR A 95 8.61 -7.24 -5.97
N SER A 96 9.30 -6.20 -6.42
CA SER A 96 10.71 -6.26 -6.83
C SER A 96 11.59 -5.41 -5.94
N SER A 97 12.87 -5.78 -5.84
CA SER A 97 13.89 -4.98 -5.16
C SER A 97 14.00 -3.57 -5.77
N PRO A 98 14.33 -2.54 -4.96
CA PRO A 98 14.66 -1.22 -5.47
C PRO A 98 15.79 -1.22 -6.52
N ALA A 99 16.70 -2.19 -6.50
CA ALA A 99 17.77 -2.23 -7.50
C ALA A 99 17.32 -2.68 -8.90
N THR A 100 16.09 -3.19 -9.05
CA THR A 100 15.58 -3.72 -10.33
C THR A 100 15.10 -2.59 -11.25
N ALA A 101 15.51 -2.62 -12.52
CA ALA A 101 15.11 -1.61 -13.52
C ALA A 101 13.63 -1.73 -13.93
N ASN A 102 13.15 -2.96 -14.14
CA ASN A 102 11.75 -3.24 -14.47
C ASN A 102 10.97 -3.63 -13.23
N ARG A 103 10.69 -2.64 -12.36
CA ARG A 103 9.96 -2.90 -11.12
C ARG A 103 8.50 -3.20 -11.42
N HIS A 104 7.94 -4.23 -10.80
CA HIS A 104 6.50 -4.49 -10.78
C HIS A 104 5.94 -3.97 -9.46
N ASN A 105 5.04 -2.99 -9.56
CA ASN A 105 4.35 -2.41 -8.43
C ASN A 105 2.86 -2.33 -8.72
N GLU A 106 2.07 -2.21 -7.67
CA GLU A 106 0.63 -1.98 -7.76
C GLU A 106 0.21 -0.86 -6.80
N ILE A 107 -0.78 -0.08 -7.19
CA ILE A 107 -1.52 0.80 -6.29
C ILE A 107 -2.85 0.13 -5.97
N TRP A 108 -3.22 0.08 -4.68
CA TRP A 108 -4.45 -0.55 -4.22
C TRP A 108 -5.36 0.45 -3.51
N PHE A 109 -6.65 0.40 -3.84
CA PHE A 109 -7.72 0.96 -3.04
C PHE A 109 -8.44 -0.15 -2.29
N LEU A 110 -8.65 0.07 -0.99
CA LEU A 110 -9.41 -0.84 -0.15
C LEU A 110 -10.89 -0.46 -0.25
N GLU A 111 -11.74 -1.44 -0.52
CA GLU A 111 -13.18 -1.29 -0.38
C GLU A 111 -13.52 -1.19 1.11
N GLN A 112 -14.12 -0.07 1.52
CA GLN A 112 -14.70 0.04 2.85
C GLN A 112 -16.12 -0.53 2.81
N LEU A 113 -16.34 -1.61 3.56
CA LEU A 113 -17.67 -2.13 3.87
C LEU A 113 -18.50 -1.12 4.69
#